data_AF-A0A846V5D2-F1
#
_entry.id   AF-A0A846V5D2-F1
#
_cell.length_a   1.000
_cell.length_b   1.000
_cell.length_c   1.000
_cell.angle_alpha   90.00
_cell.angle_beta   90.00
_cell.angle_gamma   90.00
#
_symmetry.space_group_name_H-M   'P 1'
#
loop_
_entity.id
_entity.type
_entity.pdbx_description
1 polymer ?
#
loop_
_entity_poly.entity_id
_entity_poly.type
_entity_poly.pdbx_seq_one_letter_code
_entity_poly.pdbx_strand_id
1 'polypeptide(L)'
;MKCDKCDAQSWRVTEKLGSIEAWECDQCGNQISVHVNDPGIGDSVSKDFLHTPELKGAWLTKPSKERVQRAEALLPMIERLSPTQHLRRYVDKASFSLGRINAADHHELERELRDIGIGILDSKMHP
;
A
#
# COMPACT_ATOMS: atom_id res chain seq x y z
N MET A 1 16.00 -12.50 10.93
CA MET A 1 14.72 -11.77 11.00
C MET A 1 13.77 -12.47 11.96
N LYS A 2 13.16 -11.77 12.92
CA LYS A 2 12.16 -12.32 13.86
C LYS A 2 10.76 -11.77 13.53
N CYS A 3 9.69 -12.56 13.66
CA CYS A 3 8.30 -12.09 13.54
C CYS A 3 8.03 -11.13 14.69
N ASP A 4 7.74 -9.86 14.42
CA ASP A 4 7.42 -8.87 15.45
C ASP A 4 6.18 -9.24 16.30
N LYS A 5 5.39 -10.23 15.85
CA LYS A 5 4.24 -10.75 16.60
C LYS A 5 4.52 -11.96 17.48
N CYS A 6 5.50 -12.79 17.16
CA CYS A 6 5.73 -14.05 17.90
C CYS A 6 7.20 -14.39 18.13
N ASP A 7 8.11 -13.48 17.79
CA ASP A 7 9.57 -13.63 17.86
C ASP A 7 10.17 -14.81 17.08
N ALA A 8 9.36 -15.56 16.33
CA ALA A 8 9.81 -16.69 15.54
C ALA A 8 10.72 -16.24 14.39
N GLN A 9 11.73 -17.05 14.08
CA GLN A 9 12.71 -16.75 13.02
C GLN A 9 12.43 -17.49 11.71
N SER A 10 11.33 -18.24 11.65
CA SER A 10 10.90 -19.03 10.50
C SER A 10 9.96 -18.21 9.61
N TRP A 11 10.33 -18.06 8.35
CA TRP A 11 9.57 -17.35 7.33
C TRP A 11 9.58 -18.13 6.02
N ARG A 12 8.47 -18.09 5.29
CA ARG A 12 8.37 -18.56 3.91
C ARG A 12 8.06 -17.41 2.97
N VAL A 13 8.55 -17.50 1.74
CA VAL A 13 8.14 -16.58 0.67
C VAL A 13 6.79 -17.06 0.14
N THR A 14 5.78 -16.18 0.17
CA THR A 14 4.43 -16.46 -0.33
C THR A 14 4.18 -15.87 -1.70
N GLU A 15 4.82 -14.75 -2.05
CA GLU A 15 4.65 -14.10 -3.34
C GLU A 15 5.94 -13.38 -3.77
N LYS A 16 6.18 -13.29 -5.08
CA LYS A 16 7.32 -12.55 -5.64
C LYS A 16 6.87 -11.72 -6.83
N LEU A 17 6.97 -10.41 -6.69
CA LEU A 17 6.65 -9.41 -7.71
C LEU A 17 7.89 -8.58 -8.03
N GLY A 18 8.62 -8.98 -9.08
CA GLY A 18 9.85 -8.30 -9.49
C GLY A 18 10.90 -8.29 -8.38
N SER A 19 11.23 -7.10 -7.88
CA SER A 19 12.20 -6.89 -6.79
C SER A 19 11.58 -6.98 -5.39
N ILE A 20 10.31 -7.34 -5.25
CA ILE A 20 9.60 -7.46 -3.96
C ILE A 20 9.21 -8.92 -3.74
N GLU A 21 9.49 -9.42 -2.54
CA GLU A 21 9.01 -10.69 -2.03
C GLU A 21 8.07 -10.47 -0.85
N ALA A 22 6.89 -11.08 -0.87
CA ALA A 22 6.04 -11.21 0.31
C ALA A 22 6.52 -12.43 1.11
N TRP A 23 6.83 -12.22 2.38
CA TRP A 23 7.26 -13.26 3.31
C TRP A 23 6.20 -13.40 4.39
N GLU A 24 5.88 -14.63 4.76
CA GLU A 24 4.93 -14.98 5.80
C GLU A 24 5.65 -15.79 6.88
N CYS A 25 5.45 -15.42 8.13
CA CYS A 25 6.02 -16.18 9.23
C CYS A 25 5.26 -17.50 9.42
N ASP A 26 5.99 -18.60 9.45
CA ASP A 26 5.41 -19.95 9.57
C ASP A 26 4.67 -20.20 10.89
N GLN A 27 4.92 -19.39 11.93
CA GLN A 27 4.27 -19.57 13.24
C GLN A 27 3.07 -18.65 13.46
N CYS A 28 3.20 -17.36 13.13
CA CYS A 28 2.19 -16.34 13.41
C CYS A 28 1.31 -16.04 12.18
N GLY A 29 1.70 -16.50 10.98
CA GLY A 29 1.06 -16.13 9.72
C GLY A 29 1.20 -14.64 9.37
N ASN A 30 2.08 -13.91 10.09
CA ASN A 30 2.28 -12.49 9.85
C ASN A 30 3.04 -12.30 8.54
N GLN A 31 2.50 -11.44 7.67
CA GLN A 31 3.09 -11.16 6.37
C GLN A 31 3.86 -9.83 6.39
N ILE A 32 4.94 -9.79 5.64
CA ILE A 32 5.82 -8.64 5.42
C ILE A 32 6.20 -8.63 3.93
N SER A 33 6.68 -7.51 3.44
CA SER A 33 7.23 -7.41 2.08
C SER A 33 8.68 -6.95 2.15
N VAL A 34 9.57 -7.65 1.46
CA VAL A 34 11.02 -7.47 1.47
C VAL A 34 11.50 -7.19 0.05
N HIS A 35 12.32 -6.16 -0.15
CA HIS A 35 12.94 -5.91 -1.46
C HIS A 35 14.21 -6.77 -1.64
N VAL A 36 14.32 -7.51 -2.74
CA VAL A 36 15.39 -8.48 -3.04
C VAL A 36 16.64 -7.81 -3.64
N ASN A 37 16.53 -6.56 -4.09
CA ASN A 37 17.63 -5.81 -4.70
C ASN A 37 18.50 -5.03 -3.69
N ASP A 38 18.38 -5.34 -2.40
CA ASP A 38 19.23 -4.75 -1.36
C ASP A 38 20.46 -5.66 -1.13
N PRO A 39 21.67 -5.30 -1.64
CA PRO A 39 22.89 -6.06 -1.41
C PRO A 39 23.38 -5.78 0.01
N GLY A 40 22.63 -6.25 1.00
CA GLY A 40 22.84 -5.83 2.38
C GLY A 40 21.86 -6.45 3.36
N ILE A 41 21.35 -7.67 3.13
CA ILE A 41 20.53 -8.38 4.12
C ILE A 41 21.42 -8.91 5.25
N GLY A 42 21.86 -7.96 6.07
CA GLY A 42 22.46 -8.06 7.38
C GLY A 42 22.20 -6.71 8.05
N ASP A 43 21.17 -6.66 8.89
CA ASP A 43 20.83 -5.56 9.78
C ASP A 43 20.78 -4.15 9.15
N SER A 44 19.63 -3.78 8.58
CA SER A 44 19.00 -2.45 8.73
C SER A 44 17.80 -2.36 7.80
N VAL A 45 16.59 -2.51 8.32
CA VAL A 45 15.43 -1.88 7.66
C VAL A 45 15.73 -0.39 7.67
N SER A 46 15.98 0.21 6.49
CA SER A 46 16.26 1.64 6.37
C SER A 46 15.20 2.43 7.13
N LYS A 47 15.66 3.25 8.08
CA LYS A 47 14.83 4.13 8.92
C LYS A 47 13.92 5.07 8.12
N ASP A 48 14.09 5.15 6.80
CA ASP A 48 13.28 5.95 5.89
C ASP A 48 11.83 5.48 5.74
N PHE A 49 11.51 4.20 5.99
CA PHE A 49 10.11 3.72 5.96
C PHE A 49 9.23 4.31 7.09
N LEU A 50 9.83 4.84 8.15
CA LEU A 50 9.10 5.47 9.26
C LEU A 50 8.65 6.91 8.95
N HIS A 51 9.25 7.55 7.94
CA HIS A 51 8.98 8.96 7.61
C HIS A 51 8.08 9.17 6.39
N THR A 52 7.68 8.11 5.69
CA THR A 52 6.77 8.24 4.55
C THR A 52 5.35 8.56 5.04
N PRO A 53 4.79 9.73 4.68
CA PRO A 53 3.44 10.10 5.08
C PRO A 53 2.43 9.14 4.44
N GLU A 54 1.34 8.88 5.17
CA GLU A 54 0.20 8.17 4.62
C GLU A 54 -0.45 9.04 3.53
N LEU A 55 -0.65 8.46 2.35
CA LEU A 55 -1.35 9.12 1.26
C LEU A 55 -2.84 8.91 1.41
N LYS A 56 -3.59 9.99 1.23
CA LYS A 56 -5.05 9.95 1.17
C LYS A 56 -5.49 10.11 -0.27
N GLY A 57 -6.54 9.39 -0.63
CA GLY A 57 -7.15 9.47 -1.95
C GLY A 57 -8.64 9.72 -1.86
N ALA A 58 -9.23 10.20 -2.94
CA ALA A 58 -10.67 10.30 -3.10
C ALA A 58 -11.09 9.87 -4.51
N TRP A 59 -12.28 9.29 -4.62
CA TRP A 59 -12.87 8.96 -5.91
C TRP A 59 -13.29 10.25 -6.63
N LEU A 60 -12.70 10.50 -7.80
CA LEU A 60 -13.08 11.60 -8.71
C LEU A 60 -14.26 11.22 -9.59
N THR A 61 -14.43 9.93 -9.84
CA THR A 61 -15.54 9.38 -10.61
C THR A 61 -16.22 8.27 -9.83
N LYS A 62 -17.48 7.98 -10.17
CA LYS A 62 -18.25 6.93 -9.51
C LYS A 62 -17.47 5.60 -9.58
N PRO A 63 -17.18 4.95 -8.45
CA PRO A 63 -16.47 3.67 -8.45
C PRO A 63 -17.35 2.58 -9.08
N SER A 64 -16.80 1.86 -10.05
CA SER A 64 -17.34 0.60 -10.55
C SER A 64 -16.62 -0.56 -9.87
N LYS A 65 -17.19 -1.77 -9.94
CA LYS A 65 -16.54 -2.98 -9.42
C LYS A 65 -15.15 -3.19 -10.01
N GLU A 66 -15.01 -2.97 -11.32
CA GLU A 66 -13.73 -3.10 -12.04
C GLU A 66 -12.71 -2.07 -11.57
N ARG A 67 -13.12 -0.81 -11.35
CA ARG A 67 -12.22 0.24 -10.82
C ARG A 67 -11.75 -0.06 -9.41
N VAL A 68 -12.64 -0.56 -8.55
CA VAL A 68 -12.28 -0.96 -7.18
C VAL A 68 -11.26 -2.10 -7.22
N GLN A 69 -11.52 -3.15 -7.99
CA GLN A 69 -10.59 -4.28 -8.11
C GLN A 69 -9.23 -3.85 -8.66
N ARG A 70 -9.23 -2.93 -9.63
CA ARG A 70 -7.99 -2.39 -10.19
C ARG A 70 -7.24 -1.51 -9.19
N ALA A 71 -7.95 -0.75 -8.35
CA ALA A 71 -7.36 0.00 -7.25
C ALA A 71 -6.75 -0.93 -6.18
N GLU A 72 -7.45 -2.00 -5.81
CA GLU A 72 -6.96 -3.01 -4.85
C GLU A 72 -5.74 -3.77 -5.38
N ALA A 73 -5.69 -4.04 -6.70
CA ALA A 73 -4.54 -4.66 -7.34
C ALA A 73 -3.33 -3.70 -7.44
N LEU A 74 -3.58 -2.42 -7.74
CA LEU A 74 -2.55 -1.40 -7.84
C LEU A 74 -1.97 -1.03 -6.47
N LEU A 75 -2.82 -1.01 -5.44
CA LEU A 75 -2.47 -0.64 -4.07
C LEU A 75 -2.93 -1.72 -3.09
N PRO A 76 -2.10 -2.74 -2.82
CA PRO A 76 -2.42 -3.80 -1.86
C PRO A 76 -2.67 -3.27 -0.43
N MET A 77 -2.11 -2.09 -0.13
CA MET A 77 -2.19 -1.40 1.15
C MET A 77 -3.34 -0.38 1.22
N ILE A 78 -4.19 -0.30 0.19
CA ILE A 78 -5.40 0.55 0.21
C ILE A 78 -6.30 0.13 1.38
N GLU A 79 -7.00 1.12 1.97
CA GLU A 79 -8.05 0.86 2.95
C GLU A 79 -9.05 -0.16 2.38
N ARG A 80 -9.15 -1.34 3.01
CA ARG A 80 -10.08 -2.39 2.57
C ARG A 80 -11.51 -1.97 2.86
N LEU A 81 -12.21 -1.54 1.82
CA LEU A 81 -13.60 -1.10 1.88
C LEU A 81 -14.48 -2.04 1.06
N SER A 82 -15.67 -2.33 1.57
CA SER A 82 -16.69 -2.98 0.75
C SER A 82 -17.09 -2.10 -0.44
N PRO A 83 -17.64 -2.66 -1.52
CA PRO A 83 -18.13 -1.88 -2.67
C PRO A 83 -19.10 -0.76 -2.27
N THR A 84 -19.99 -1.03 -1.30
CA THR A 84 -20.93 -0.03 -0.77
C THR A 84 -20.21 1.11 -0.05
N GLN A 85 -19.14 0.82 0.69
CA GLN A 85 -18.34 1.84 1.37
C GLN A 85 -17.58 2.71 0.36
N HIS A 86 -17.01 2.14 -0.70
CA HIS A 86 -16.40 2.95 -1.77
C HIS A 86 -17.42 3.89 -2.42
N LEU A 87 -18.62 3.39 -2.72
CA LEU A 87 -19.70 4.23 -3.28
C LEU A 87 -20.10 5.34 -2.30
N ARG A 88 -20.21 5.03 -1.01
CA ARG A 88 -20.51 6.02 0.02
C ARG A 88 -19.43 7.08 0.13
N ARG A 89 -18.14 6.70 0.15
CA ARG A 89 -17.01 7.65 0.14
C ARG A 89 -17.05 8.57 -1.08
N TYR A 90 -17.43 8.06 -2.25
CA TYR A 90 -17.64 8.87 -3.45
C TYR A 90 -18.79 9.88 -3.28
N VAL A 91 -19.96 9.44 -2.80
CA VAL A 91 -21.12 10.33 -2.56
C VAL A 91 -20.80 11.39 -1.52
N ASP A 92 -20.16 10.99 -0.42
CA ASP A 92 -19.79 11.86 0.69
C ASP A 92 -18.56 12.73 0.37
N LYS A 93 -17.94 12.56 -0.81
CA LYS A 93 -16.65 13.17 -1.20
C LYS A 93 -15.56 12.98 -0.14
N ALA A 94 -15.60 11.85 0.54
CA ALA A 94 -14.73 11.53 1.65
C ALA A 94 -13.43 10.86 1.16
N SER A 95 -12.33 11.22 1.82
CA SER A 95 -11.04 10.57 1.60
C SER A 95 -11.01 9.16 2.18
N PHE A 96 -10.11 8.33 1.66
CA PHE A 96 -9.72 7.03 2.22
C PHE A 96 -8.20 6.84 2.12
N SER A 97 -7.65 5.90 2.88
CA SER A 97 -6.21 5.63 2.85
C SER A 97 -5.80 4.88 1.58
N LEU A 98 -4.73 5.36 0.93
CA LEU A 98 -4.02 4.68 -0.15
C LEU A 98 -2.79 3.92 0.36
N GLY A 99 -2.48 4.03 1.66
CA GLY A 99 -1.26 3.48 2.27
C GLY A 99 -0.08 4.44 2.23
N ARG A 100 1.11 3.92 2.54
CA ARG A 100 2.37 4.67 2.54
C ARG A 100 3.17 4.29 1.31
N ILE A 101 3.59 5.29 0.54
CA ILE A 101 4.18 5.09 -0.78
C ILE A 101 5.40 5.99 -0.88
N ASN A 102 6.50 5.45 -1.39
CA ASN A 102 7.75 6.18 -1.51
C ASN A 102 7.57 7.35 -2.51
N ALA A 103 8.27 8.46 -2.27
CA ALA A 103 8.25 9.62 -3.14
C ALA A 103 8.72 9.29 -4.57
N ALA A 104 9.61 8.31 -4.72
CA ALA A 104 10.11 7.84 -6.02
C ALA A 104 8.98 7.27 -6.91
N ASP A 105 7.99 6.61 -6.31
CA ASP A 105 6.90 5.93 -7.03
C ASP A 105 5.65 6.82 -7.17
N HIS A 106 5.64 7.99 -6.53
CA HIS A 106 4.47 8.86 -6.42
C HIS A 106 3.95 9.33 -7.78
N HIS A 107 4.83 9.72 -8.70
CA HIS A 107 4.42 10.24 -10.01
C HIS A 107 3.85 9.19 -10.95
N GLU A 108 4.40 7.97 -10.92
CA GLU A 108 3.87 6.86 -11.71
C GLU A 108 2.52 6.42 -11.15
N LEU A 109 2.44 6.30 -9.83
CA LEU A 109 1.21 5.95 -9.16
C LEU A 109 0.09 6.99 -9.33
N GLU A 110 0.40 8.29 -9.23
CA GLU A 110 -0.61 9.34 -9.44
C GLU A 110 -1.28 9.20 -10.81
N ARG A 111 -0.49 8.84 -11.84
CA ARG A 111 -0.98 8.61 -13.19
C ARG A 111 -1.92 7.40 -13.25
N GLU A 112 -1.48 6.26 -12.73
CA GLU A 112 -2.27 5.02 -12.67
C GLU A 112 -3.58 5.22 -11.87
N LEU A 113 -3.50 5.91 -10.73
CA LEU A 113 -4.66 6.24 -9.90
C LEU A 113 -5.66 7.14 -10.61
N ARG A 114 -5.17 8.15 -11.34
CA ARG A 114 -6.02 9.06 -12.10
C ARG A 114 -6.78 8.32 -13.20
N ASP A 115 -6.13 7.36 -13.87
CA ASP A 115 -6.73 6.52 -14.91
C ASP A 115 -7.88 5.66 -14.37
N ILE A 116 -7.78 5.18 -13.12
CA ILE A 116 -8.87 4.45 -12.45
C ILE A 116 -9.86 5.37 -11.73
N GLY A 117 -9.65 6.69 -11.79
CA GLY A 117 -10.56 7.70 -11.26
C GLY A 117 -10.37 8.03 -9.78
N ILE A 118 -9.18 7.82 -9.23
CA ILE A 118 -8.77 8.24 -7.89
C ILE A 118 -7.82 9.43 -8.00
N GLY A 119 -8.07 10.47 -7.22
CA GLY A 119 -7.14 11.58 -7.04
C GLY A 119 -6.40 11.44 -5.71
N ILE A 120 -5.09 11.68 -5.71
CA ILE A 120 -4.33 11.85 -4.47
C ILE A 120 -4.68 13.21 -3.87
N LEU A 121 -5.00 13.21 -2.58
CA LEU A 121 -5.19 14.42 -1.80
C LEU A 121 -3.84 14.71 -1.14
N ASP A 122 -3.11 15.68 -1.68
CA ASP A 122 -1.81 16.10 -1.15
C ASP A 122 -1.97 16.48 0.32
N SER A 123 -1.15 15.92 1.21
CA SER A 123 -1.17 16.22 2.65
C SER A 123 -0.68 17.64 2.98
N LYS A 124 -0.50 18.52 1.98
CA LYS A 124 -0.12 19.92 2.16
C LYS A 124 -1.33 20.84 2.08
N MET A 125 -1.94 21.09 3.23
CA MET A 125 -2.51 22.41 3.52
C MET A 125 -2.17 22.83 4.95
N HIS A 126 -1.05 23.51 5.13
CA HIS A 126 -1.05 24.97 5.35
C HIS A 126 0.40 25.55 5.38
N PRO A 127 0.55 26.85 5.08
CA PRO A 127 1.79 27.54 4.73
C PRO A 127 2.76 27.74 5.89
#